data_AF-A0A925XKM5-F1
#
_entry.id   AF-A0A925XKM5-F1
#
_cell.length_a   1.000
_cell.length_b   1.000
_cell.length_c   1.000
_cell.angle_alpha   90.00
_cell.angle_beta   90.00
_cell.angle_gamma   90.00
#
_symmetry.space_group_name_H-M   'P 1'
#
loop_
_entity.id
_entity.type
_entity.pdbx_description
1 polymer ?
#
loop_
_entity_poly.entity_id
_entity_poly.type
_entity_poly.pdbx_seq_one_letter_code
_entity_poly.pdbx_strand_id
1 'polypeptide(L)'
;MVVERLSKTWFNLVHGRNIVYNQCWEDPRLDRVALELTPQDRVVVITSAGCNAIDYALAGAGHVHAVDMNPKQNHLLDLKLVGAKHLDHATFWKLFGKGCLPEWRDVYHQALRPHLAPDARAFWDRKGTLFREGRRKSFYFRGT
;
A
#
# COMPACT_ATOMS: atom_id res chain seq x y z
N MET A 1 27.51 -19.95 6.10
CA MET A 1 28.17 -19.01 5.15
C MET A 1 27.65 -19.07 3.71
N VAL A 2 27.79 -20.16 2.94
CA VAL A 2 27.32 -20.19 1.52
C VAL A 2 25.79 -20.30 1.42
N VAL A 3 25.18 -21.19 2.20
CA VAL A 3 23.72 -21.39 2.27
C VAL A 3 22.99 -20.11 2.71
N GLU A 4 23.57 -19.37 3.65
CA GLU A 4 23.05 -18.10 4.16
C GLU A 4 23.10 -16.97 3.11
N ARG A 5 24.16 -16.94 2.30
CA ARG A 5 24.31 -15.97 1.20
C ARG A 5 23.31 -16.26 0.08
N LEU A 6 23.12 -17.54 -0.23
CA LEU A 6 22.09 -17.99 -1.18
C LEU A 6 20.69 -17.65 -0.67
N SER A 7 20.39 -17.93 0.60
CA SER A 7 19.12 -17.57 1.24
C SER A 7 18.85 -16.07 1.18
N LYS A 8 19.82 -15.22 1.57
CA LYS A 8 19.68 -13.75 1.47
C LYS A 8 19.50 -13.27 0.03
N THR A 9 20.19 -13.88 -0.93
CA THR A 9 20.07 -13.50 -2.35
C THR A 9 18.70 -13.88 -2.91
N TRP A 10 18.18 -15.07 -2.59
CA TRP A 10 16.83 -15.50 -2.92
C TRP A 10 15.77 -14.65 -2.23
N PHE A 11 15.95 -14.35 -0.94
CA PHE A 11 15.09 -13.46 -0.18
C PHE A 11 15.00 -12.08 -0.84
N ASN A 12 16.14 -11.48 -1.19
CA ASN A 12 16.18 -10.19 -1.89
C ASN A 12 15.55 -10.24 -3.29
N LEU A 13 15.69 -11.37 -4.01
CA LEU A 13 15.12 -11.53 -5.34
C LEU A 13 13.58 -11.60 -5.30
N VAL A 14 13.03 -12.34 -4.33
CA VAL A 14 11.58 -12.54 -4.17
C VAL A 14 10.92 -11.28 -3.58
N HIS A 15 11.47 -10.71 -2.51
CA HIS A 15 10.91 -9.55 -1.82
C HIS A 15 11.20 -8.22 -2.55
N GLY A 16 12.26 -8.18 -3.36
CA GLY A 16 12.76 -6.95 -3.97
C GLY A 16 12.06 -6.52 -5.26
N ARG A 17 11.15 -7.30 -5.85
CA ARG A 17 10.52 -6.97 -7.14
C ARG A 17 9.04 -6.65 -7.10
N ASN A 18 8.30 -7.17 -6.12
CA ASN A 18 6.85 -7.13 -6.11
C ASN A 18 6.28 -6.51 -4.84
N ILE A 19 5.00 -6.11 -4.92
CA ILE A 19 4.18 -5.81 -3.74
C ILE A 19 3.79 -7.16 -3.15
N VAL A 20 4.16 -7.39 -1.90
CA VAL A 20 3.95 -8.68 -1.20
C VAL A 20 2.52 -8.73 -0.66
N TYR A 21 2.18 -7.79 0.22
CA TYR A 21 0.83 -7.50 0.69
C TYR A 21 0.17 -6.41 -0.13
N ASN A 22 -1.05 -6.65 -0.60
CA ASN A 22 -1.91 -5.69 -1.30
C ASN A 22 -2.94 -5.04 -0.36
N GLN A 23 -3.33 -5.76 0.70
CA GLN A 23 -4.24 -5.38 1.75
C GLN A 23 -3.94 -6.22 3.01
N CYS A 24 -4.14 -5.61 4.19
CA CYS A 24 -4.23 -6.31 5.48
C CYS A 24 -5.58 -7.04 5.58
N TRP A 25 -5.55 -8.30 6.01
CA TRP A 25 -6.74 -9.13 6.21
C TRP A 25 -7.17 -9.22 7.69
N GLU A 26 -6.38 -8.61 8.58
CA GLU A 26 -6.64 -8.49 10.00
C GLU A 26 -7.91 -7.66 10.26
N ASP A 27 -8.64 -7.97 11.34
CA ASP A 27 -9.78 -7.15 11.77
C ASP A 27 -9.28 -5.96 12.59
N PRO A 28 -9.32 -4.72 12.04
CA PRO A 28 -8.80 -3.55 12.75
C PRO A 28 -9.58 -3.23 14.03
N ARG A 29 -10.81 -3.75 14.20
CA ARG A 29 -11.62 -3.51 15.41
C ARG A 29 -10.99 -4.15 16.64
N LEU A 30 -10.31 -5.29 16.50
CA LEU A 30 -9.62 -5.93 17.61
C LEU A 30 -8.45 -5.07 18.08
N ASP A 31 -7.69 -4.50 17.13
CA ASP A 31 -6.58 -3.60 17.46
C ASP A 31 -7.06 -2.34 18.18
N ARG A 32 -8.20 -1.77 17.78
CA ARG A 32 -8.78 -0.60 18.45
C ARG A 32 -9.17 -0.89 19.90
N VAL A 33 -9.76 -2.06 20.16
CA VAL A 33 -10.11 -2.51 21.51
C VAL A 33 -8.85 -2.78 22.33
N ALA A 34 -7.82 -3.36 21.73
CA ALA A 34 -6.59 -3.72 22.44
C ALA A 34 -5.68 -2.52 22.73
N LEU A 35 -5.61 -1.55 21.82
CA LEU A 35 -4.63 -0.46 21.87
C LEU A 35 -5.19 0.83 22.46
N GLU A 36 -6.51 1.04 22.43
CA GLU A 36 -7.18 2.23 23.00
C GLU A 36 -6.49 3.56 22.62
N LEU A 37 -6.14 3.69 21.33
CA LEU A 37 -5.27 4.75 20.83
C LEU A 37 -5.80 6.16 21.10
N THR A 38 -4.89 7.04 21.51
CA THR A 38 -5.14 8.45 21.83
C THR A 38 -4.25 9.38 21.00
N PRO A 39 -4.57 10.69 20.93
CA PRO A 39 -3.73 11.67 20.25
C PRO A 39 -2.31 11.83 20.84
N GLN A 40 -2.05 11.30 22.03
CA GLN A 40 -0.73 11.31 22.65
C GLN A 40 0.15 10.15 22.17
N ASP A 41 -0.44 9.13 21.53
CA ASP A 41 0.27 7.93 21.14
C ASP A 41 1.05 8.06 19.84
N ARG A 42 2.19 7.36 19.81
CA ARG A 42 3.09 7.27 18.67
C ARG A 42 3.33 5.81 18.35
N VAL A 43 2.73 5.32 17.27
CA VAL A 43 2.73 3.90 16.91
C VAL A 43 3.77 3.65 15.82
N VAL A 44 4.53 2.57 15.95
CA VAL A 44 5.37 2.04 14.86
C VAL A 44 4.69 0.78 14.33
N VAL A 45 4.49 0.70 13.03
CA VAL A 45 3.81 -0.43 12.38
C VAL A 45 4.56 -0.87 11.14
N ILE A 46 4.62 -2.18 10.90
CA ILE A 46 5.10 -2.71 9.62
C ILE A 46 4.09 -2.31 8.56
N THR A 47 4.55 -1.68 7.48
CA THR A 47 3.65 -1.00 6.55
C THR A 47 2.59 -1.94 6.00
N SER A 48 2.95 -3.14 5.54
CA SER A 48 2.01 -4.21 5.15
C SER A 48 0.80 -3.69 4.35
N ALA A 49 1.05 -3.13 3.16
CA ALA A 49 0.06 -2.43 2.32
C ALA A 49 -0.58 -1.15 2.89
N GLY A 50 -0.33 -0.79 4.14
CA GLY A 50 -0.69 0.47 4.77
C GLY A 50 -2.08 0.53 5.41
N CYS A 51 -2.85 -0.56 5.39
CA CYS A 51 -4.24 -0.53 5.87
C CYS A 51 -4.32 -0.27 7.38
N ASN A 52 -3.59 -1.04 8.19
CA ASN A 52 -3.60 -0.86 9.65
C ASN A 52 -2.98 0.49 10.05
N ALA A 53 -1.96 0.94 9.32
CA ALA A 53 -1.36 2.25 9.56
C ALA A 53 -2.37 3.39 9.41
N ILE A 54 -3.20 3.35 8.35
CA ILE A 54 -4.29 4.30 8.15
C ILE A 54 -5.36 4.11 9.22
N ASP A 55 -5.71 2.87 9.57
CA ASP A 55 -6.73 2.59 10.57
C ASP A 55 -6.37 3.15 11.96
N TYR A 56 -5.12 2.99 12.39
CA TYR A 56 -4.63 3.53 13.66
C TYR A 56 -4.65 5.05 13.70
N ALA A 57 -4.29 5.70 12.58
CA ALA A 57 -4.42 7.15 12.45
C ALA A 57 -5.89 7.60 12.55
N LEU A 58 -6.82 6.86 11.93
CA LEU A 58 -8.26 7.10 12.04
C LEU A 58 -8.83 6.76 13.42
N ALA A 59 -8.19 5.85 14.16
CA ALA A 59 -8.57 5.47 15.52
C ALA A 59 -8.15 6.51 16.57
N GLY A 60 -7.35 7.51 16.18
CA GLY A 60 -7.00 8.63 17.06
C GLY A 60 -5.52 8.73 17.41
N ALA A 61 -4.65 7.81 16.94
CA ALA A 61 -3.22 7.90 17.20
C ALA A 61 -2.64 9.23 16.72
N GLY A 62 -1.87 9.91 17.57
CA GLY A 62 -1.24 11.18 17.23
C GLY A 62 -0.21 11.08 16.11
N HIS A 63 0.52 9.96 16.06
CA HIS A 63 1.46 9.68 14.98
C HIS A 63 1.59 8.20 14.67
N VAL A 64 1.65 7.84 13.39
CA VAL A 64 1.88 6.46 12.94
C VAL A 64 3.10 6.41 12.01
N HIS A 65 4.16 5.75 12.49
CA HIS A 65 5.37 5.46 11.74
C HIS A 65 5.22 4.13 11.00
N ALA A 66 4.83 4.18 9.72
CA ALA A 66 4.75 3.01 8.86
C ALA A 66 6.13 2.70 8.24
N VAL A 67 6.73 1.57 8.61
CA VAL A 67 8.09 1.18 8.20
C VAL A 67 8.05 -0.14 7.45
N ASP A 68 8.84 -0.30 6.39
CA ASP A 68 8.93 -1.57 5.66
C ASP A 68 10.33 -1.76 5.10
N MET A 69 10.76 -3.02 5.00
CA MET A 69 12.00 -3.37 4.32
C MET A 69 11.85 -3.33 2.79
N ASN A 70 10.63 -3.53 2.29
CA ASN A 70 10.29 -3.40 0.88
C ASN A 70 9.62 -2.04 0.65
N PRO A 71 10.33 -1.04 0.09
CA PRO A 71 9.81 0.32 -0.07
C PRO A 71 8.54 0.40 -0.94
N LYS A 72 8.24 -0.63 -1.74
CA LYS A 72 7.00 -0.72 -2.52
C LYS A 72 5.76 -0.77 -1.65
N GLN A 73 5.86 -1.29 -0.43
CA GLN A 73 4.76 -1.24 0.53
C GLN A 73 4.48 0.20 0.96
N ASN A 74 5.52 0.99 1.20
CA ASN A 74 5.41 2.43 1.46
C ASN A 74 4.87 3.18 0.25
N HIS A 75 5.27 2.81 -0.98
CA HIS A 75 4.70 3.41 -2.19
C HIS A 75 3.21 3.10 -2.37
N LEU A 76 2.74 1.92 -1.92
CA LEU A 76 1.32 1.58 -1.91
C LEU A 76 0.55 2.35 -0.84
N LEU A 77 1.12 2.51 0.35
CA LEU A 77 0.57 3.38 1.38
C LEU A 77 0.44 4.83 0.86
N ASP A 78 1.48 5.36 0.23
CA ASP A 78 1.48 6.71 -0.36
C ASP A 78 0.36 6.86 -1.40
N LEU A 79 0.21 5.88 -2.30
CA LEU A 79 -0.88 5.86 -3.28
C LEU A 79 -2.27 5.83 -2.63
N LYS A 80 -2.46 5.07 -1.55
CA LYS A 80 -3.73 5.03 -0.80
C LYS A 80 -4.03 6.37 -0.13
N LEU A 81 -3.04 6.99 0.51
CA LEU A 81 -3.19 8.29 1.17
C LEU A 81 -3.51 9.39 0.17
N VAL A 82 -2.80 9.45 -0.96
CA VAL A 82 -3.09 10.41 -2.04
C VAL A 82 -4.46 10.12 -2.64
N GLY A 83 -4.78 8.85 -2.92
CA GLY A 83 -6.08 8.45 -3.43
C GLY A 83 -7.23 8.89 -2.54
N ALA A 84 -7.11 8.71 -1.22
CA ALA A 84 -8.14 9.09 -0.26
C ALA A 84 -8.36 10.61 -0.17
N LYS A 85 -7.35 11.41 -0.52
CA LYS A 85 -7.41 12.88 -0.49
C LYS A 85 -7.88 13.50 -1.81
N HIS A 86 -7.59 12.86 -2.94
CA HIS A 86 -7.72 13.48 -4.26
C HIS A 86 -8.71 12.79 -5.20
N LEU A 87 -9.23 11.61 -4.84
CA LEU A 87 -10.25 10.91 -5.62
C LEU A 87 -11.62 11.00 -4.95
N ASP A 88 -12.67 11.00 -5.76
CA ASP A 88 -14.00 10.70 -5.26
C ASP A 88 -14.08 9.23 -4.78
N HIS A 89 -15.06 8.96 -3.91
CA HIS A 89 -15.23 7.63 -3.34
C HIS A 89 -15.43 6.55 -4.42
N ALA A 90 -16.15 6.84 -5.51
CA ALA A 90 -16.44 5.86 -6.56
C ALA A 90 -15.17 5.41 -7.29
N THR A 91 -14.30 6.35 -7.63
CA THR A 91 -13.01 6.14 -8.29
C THR A 91 -12.03 5.48 -7.34
N PHE A 92 -11.97 5.93 -6.09
CA PHE A 92 -11.18 5.27 -5.04
C PHE A 92 -11.62 3.81 -4.87
N TRP A 93 -12.93 3.55 -4.85
CA TRP A 93 -13.49 2.21 -4.71
C TRP A 93 -13.22 1.32 -5.94
N LYS A 94 -13.24 1.86 -7.16
CA LYS A 94 -12.77 1.11 -8.34
C LYS A 94 -11.31 0.73 -8.19
N LEU A 95 -10.46 1.70 -7.85
CA LEU A 95 -9.02 1.52 -7.75
C LEU A 95 -8.63 0.49 -6.69
N PHE A 96 -9.12 0.67 -5.47
CA PHE A 96 -8.78 -0.19 -4.34
C PHE A 96 -9.86 -1.22 -4.08
N GLY A 97 -11.12 -0.87 -3.85
CA GLY A 97 -12.18 -1.86 -3.55
C GLY A 97 -12.34 -2.96 -4.60
N LYS A 98 -12.38 -2.61 -5.89
CA LYS A 98 -12.43 -3.58 -7.00
C LYS A 98 -11.05 -4.01 -7.49
N GLY A 99 -10.00 -3.30 -7.09
CA GLY A 99 -8.63 -3.52 -7.58
C GLY A 99 -8.50 -3.32 -9.09
N CYS A 100 -9.39 -2.56 -9.73
CA CYS A 100 -9.44 -2.41 -11.17
C CYS A 100 -9.92 -1.02 -11.56
N LEU A 101 -9.09 -0.31 -12.33
CA LEU A 101 -9.35 1.03 -12.81
C LEU A 101 -8.94 1.12 -14.29
N PRO A 102 -9.86 0.89 -15.23
CA PRO A 102 -9.58 1.01 -16.67
C PRO A 102 -8.98 2.36 -17.06
N GLU A 103 -9.49 3.43 -16.44
CA GLU A 103 -9.05 4.82 -16.57
C GLU A 103 -7.78 5.16 -15.76
N TRP A 104 -7.01 4.15 -15.30
CA TRP A 104 -5.83 4.34 -14.47
C TRP A 104 -4.86 5.38 -15.03
N ARG A 105 -4.58 5.36 -16.34
CA ARG A 105 -3.60 6.27 -16.95
C ARG A 105 -3.96 7.73 -16.68
N ASP A 106 -5.21 8.10 -16.95
CA ASP A 106 -5.65 9.48 -16.85
C ASP A 106 -5.80 9.90 -15.39
N VAL A 107 -6.44 9.06 -14.57
CA VAL A 107 -6.60 9.29 -13.12
C VAL A 107 -5.23 9.41 -12.44
N TYR A 108 -4.30 8.53 -12.79
CA TYR A 108 -2.94 8.57 -12.22
C TYR A 108 -2.23 9.87 -12.59
N HIS A 109 -2.15 10.22 -13.87
CA HIS A 109 -1.37 11.39 -14.29
C HIS A 109 -1.98 12.72 -13.79
N GLN A 110 -3.31 12.82 -13.73
CA GLN A 110 -3.99 14.06 -13.38
C GLN A 110 -4.20 14.22 -11.87
N ALA A 111 -4.64 13.17 -11.17
CA ALA A 111 -5.11 13.28 -9.79
C ALA A 111 -4.16 12.68 -8.74
N LEU A 112 -3.30 11.72 -9.11
CA LEU A 112 -2.46 11.01 -8.13
C LEU A 112 -0.99 11.43 -8.21
N ARG A 113 -0.41 11.36 -9.41
CA ARG A 113 1.01 11.56 -9.67
C ARG A 113 1.58 12.87 -9.12
N PRO A 114 0.92 14.04 -9.24
CA PRO A 114 1.47 15.30 -8.74
C PRO A 114 1.70 15.31 -7.21
N HIS A 115 0.94 14.51 -6.47
CA HIS A 115 0.94 14.50 -5.01
C HIS A 115 1.75 13.37 -4.37
N LEU A 116 2.19 12.39 -5.18
CA LEU A 116 3.03 11.28 -4.72
C LEU A 116 4.46 11.71 -4.42
N ALA A 117 5.09 11.04 -3.46
CA ALA A 117 6.51 11.19 -3.19
C ALA A 117 7.36 10.81 -4.43
N PRO A 118 8.57 11.39 -4.61
CA PRO A 118 9.42 11.12 -5.79
C PRO A 118 9.64 9.63 -6.08
N ASP A 119 9.96 8.83 -5.06
CA ASP A 119 10.22 7.40 -5.22
C ASP A 119 8.95 6.62 -5.56
N ALA A 120 7.82 6.99 -4.94
CA ALA A 120 6.53 6.41 -5.26
C ALA A 120 6.11 6.72 -6.70
N ARG A 121 6.35 7.95 -7.20
CA ARG A 121 6.14 8.30 -8.61
C ARG A 121 6.95 7.41 -9.53
N ALA A 122 8.25 7.28 -9.29
CA ALA A 122 9.13 6.45 -10.11
C ALA A 122 8.68 4.99 -10.17
N PHE A 123 8.13 4.47 -9.08
CA PHE A 123 7.54 3.14 -9.03
C PHE A 123 6.23 3.05 -9.82
N TRP A 124 5.27 3.93 -9.55
CA TRP A 124 3.92 3.88 -10.15
C TRP A 124 3.88 4.25 -11.63
N ASP A 125 4.79 5.10 -12.10
CA ASP A 125 5.02 5.42 -13.52
C ASP A 125 5.23 4.13 -14.36
N ARG A 126 5.77 3.07 -13.75
CA ARG A 126 6.07 1.78 -14.41
C ARG A 126 5.06 0.67 -14.11
N LYS A 127 4.13 0.89 -13.17
CA LYS A 127 3.30 -0.18 -12.59
C LYS A 127 1.79 -0.02 -12.83
N GLY A 128 1.40 0.86 -13.74
CA GLY A 128 -0.01 1.05 -14.11
C GLY A 128 -0.73 -0.18 -14.68
N THR A 129 0.01 -1.21 -15.10
CA THR A 129 -0.60 -2.46 -15.55
C THR A 129 -1.24 -3.28 -14.41
N LEU A 130 -0.94 -2.96 -13.14
CA LEU A 130 -1.47 -3.69 -11.98
C LEU A 130 -2.99 -3.54 -11.80
N PHE A 131 -3.59 -2.44 -12.25
CA PHE A 131 -5.02 -2.13 -12.08
C PHE A 131 -5.87 -2.42 -13.33
N ARG A 132 -5.38 -3.27 -14.25
CA ARG A 132 -6.08 -3.60 -15.50
C ARG A 132 -7.13 -4.70 -15.35
N GLU A 133 -8.19 -4.59 -16.12
CA GLU A 133 -9.14 -5.68 -16.41
C GLU A 133 -8.43 -6.83 -17.16
N GLY A 134 -8.73 -8.09 -16.82
CA GLY A 134 -8.12 -9.26 -17.47
C GLY A 134 -8.46 -10.59 -16.80
N ARG A 135 -7.96 -11.70 -17.38
CA ARG A 135 -8.25 -13.08 -16.94
C ARG A 135 -7.91 -13.38 -15.47
N ARG A 136 -6.86 -12.77 -14.91
CA ARG A 136 -6.61 -12.73 -13.46
C ARG A 136 -7.22 -11.45 -12.90
N LYS A 137 -8.29 -11.61 -12.13
CA LYS A 137 -9.19 -10.55 -11.67
C LYS A 137 -8.45 -9.61 -10.72
N SER A 138 -8.24 -8.35 -11.06
CA SER A 138 -7.80 -7.27 -10.14
C SER A 138 -6.35 -7.27 -9.61
N PHE A 139 -5.95 -6.11 -9.09
CA PHE A 139 -4.75 -5.82 -8.28
C PHE A 139 -4.49 -6.88 -7.21
N TYR A 140 -5.55 -7.45 -6.62
CA TYR A 140 -5.43 -8.39 -5.51
C TYR A 140 -4.88 -9.77 -5.91
N PHE A 141 -4.90 -10.10 -7.19
CA PHE A 141 -4.40 -11.38 -7.72
C PHE A 141 -3.06 -11.20 -8.45
N ARG A 142 -2.40 -10.05 -8.24
CA ARG A 142 -1.13 -9.66 -8.88
C ARG A 142 0.00 -9.41 -7.88
N GLY A 143 -0.19 -9.82 -6.62
CA GLY A 143 0.91 -10.09 -5.69
C GLY A 143 1.64 -11.36 -6.11
N THR A 144 2.96 -11.39 -5.95
CA THR A 144 3.80 -12.58 -6.24
C THR A 144 4.67 -12.85 -5.04
#